data_AF-A0A8D8ST80-F1
#
_entry.id   AF-A0A8D8ST80-F1
#
_cell.length_a   1.000
_cell.length_b   1.000
_cell.length_c   1.000
_cell.angle_alpha   90.00
_cell.angle_beta   90.00
_cell.angle_gamma   90.00
#
_symmetry.space_group_name_H-M   'P 1'
#
loop_
_entity.id
_entity.type
_entity.pdbx_description
1 polymer ?
#
loop_
_entity_poly.entity_id
_entity_poly.type
_entity_poly.pdbx_seq_one_letter_code
_entity_poly.pdbx_strand_id
1 'polypeptide(L)'
;MSLSEEVHITNDFEKKIADAFDIFDHAGNKTIDCREVGTVLRALGGCPTEADIQEIIVTCENPEFGNIALSRFLPIVSGMISENRFQPASAEELLKAFRTLDKENKNYLDKDYLTKL
;
A
#
# COMPACT_ATOMS: atom_id res chain seq x y z
N MET A 1 -1.37 15.01 29.70
CA MET A 1 -2.53 14.91 28.78
C MET A 1 -1.96 15.01 27.38
N SER A 2 -1.78 13.89 26.69
CA SER A 2 -1.45 13.91 25.27
C SER A 2 -2.69 14.38 24.52
N LEU A 3 -2.59 15.46 23.74
CA LEU A 3 -3.62 15.76 22.76
C LEU A 3 -3.70 14.57 21.81
N SER A 4 -4.84 13.89 21.77
CA SER A 4 -5.16 13.03 20.64
C SER A 4 -5.23 13.92 19.41
N GLU A 5 -4.28 13.80 18.49
CA GLU A 5 -4.36 14.45 17.19
C GLU A 5 -5.61 13.91 16.48
N GLU A 6 -6.67 14.70 16.44
CA GLU A 6 -7.86 14.35 15.66
C GLU A 6 -7.50 14.36 14.18
N VAL A 7 -7.59 13.19 13.54
CA VAL A 7 -7.40 13.05 12.10
C VAL A 7 -8.63 13.61 11.41
N HIS A 8 -8.48 14.79 10.79
CA HIS A 8 -9.56 15.43 10.06
C HIS A 8 -9.64 14.89 8.62
N ILE A 9 -10.62 14.04 8.35
CA ILE A 9 -10.90 13.49 7.01
C ILE A 9 -11.70 14.52 6.21
N THR A 10 -11.16 14.97 5.09
CA THR A 10 -11.73 16.07 4.29
C THR A 10 -12.49 15.62 3.06
N ASN A 11 -12.25 14.39 2.58
CA ASN A 11 -12.82 13.90 1.34
C ASN A 11 -13.00 12.37 1.33
N ASP A 12 -13.78 11.88 0.37
CA ASP A 12 -14.10 10.44 0.23
C ASP A 12 -12.85 9.58 0.01
N PHE A 13 -11.80 10.15 -0.56
CA PHE A 13 -10.56 9.44 -0.82
C PHE A 13 -9.73 9.22 0.44
N GLU A 14 -9.57 10.25 1.28
CA GLU A 14 -9.00 10.13 2.62
C GLU A 14 -9.80 9.18 3.50
N LYS A 15 -11.13 9.17 3.36
CA LYS A 15 -11.98 8.21 4.05
C LYS A 15 -11.64 6.77 3.65
N LYS A 16 -11.45 6.49 2.36
CA LYS A 16 -11.02 5.15 1.90
C LYS A 16 -9.67 4.74 2.48
N ILE A 17 -8.72 5.68 2.58
CA ILE A 17 -7.41 5.42 3.21
C ILE A 17 -7.60 5.03 4.68
N ALA A 18 -8.41 5.80 5.42
CA ALA A 18 -8.70 5.51 6.82
C ALA A 18 -9.45 4.17 7.01
N ASP A 19 -10.44 3.89 6.17
CA ASP A 19 -11.20 2.63 6.20
C ASP A 19 -10.27 1.42 5.92
N ALA A 20 -9.35 1.54 4.95
CA ALA A 20 -8.37 0.49 4.69
C ALA A 20 -7.37 0.32 5.83
N PHE A 21 -6.94 1.42 6.46
CA PHE A 21 -6.05 1.39 7.62
C PHE A 21 -6.70 0.68 8.81
N ASP A 22 -7.99 0.95 9.07
CA ASP A 22 -8.76 0.37 10.17
C ASP A 22 -8.91 -1.16 10.05
N ILE A 23 -8.81 -1.74 8.86
CA ILE A 23 -8.80 -3.21 8.66
C ILE A 23 -7.57 -3.84 9.33
N PHE A 24 -6.45 -3.12 9.38
CA PHE A 24 -5.17 -3.60 9.91
C PHE A 24 -4.86 -3.06 11.31
N ASP A 25 -5.64 -2.10 11.82
CA ASP A 25 -5.59 -1.66 13.21
C ASP A 25 -6.28 -2.69 14.12
N HIS A 26 -5.53 -3.73 14.50
CA HIS A 26 -6.04 -4.80 15.35
C HIS A 26 -6.39 -4.35 16.77
N ALA A 27 -5.82 -3.23 17.24
CA ALA A 27 -6.00 -2.74 18.60
C ALA A 27 -7.12 -1.66 18.71
N GLY A 28 -7.60 -1.14 17.59
CA GLY A 28 -8.56 -0.05 17.54
C GLY A 28 -8.01 1.27 18.10
N ASN A 29 -6.69 1.44 18.09
CA ASN A 29 -6.00 2.58 18.69
C ASN A 29 -5.46 3.57 17.63
N LYS A 30 -5.89 3.43 16.38
CA LYS A 30 -5.46 4.20 15.22
C LYS A 30 -3.96 4.06 14.92
N THR A 31 -3.41 2.89 15.20
CA THR A 31 -2.04 2.53 14.83
C THR A 31 -1.99 1.17 14.13
N ILE A 32 -1.01 1.00 13.24
CA ILE A 32 -0.66 -0.29 12.64
C ILE A 32 0.82 -0.56 12.86
N ASP A 33 1.21 -1.82 12.76
CA ASP A 33 2.62 -2.21 12.68
C ASP A 33 3.22 -1.70 11.36
N CYS A 34 4.49 -1.25 11.37
CA CYS A 34 5.14 -0.74 10.16
C CYS A 34 5.20 -1.77 9.03
N ARG A 35 5.17 -3.07 9.36
CA ARG A 35 5.13 -4.18 8.39
C ARG A 35 3.80 -4.25 7.61
N GLU A 36 2.73 -3.65 8.11
CA GLU A 36 1.41 -3.66 7.45
C GLU A 36 1.22 -2.56 6.40
N VAL A 37 2.16 -1.59 6.30
CA VAL A 37 2.07 -0.48 5.33
C VAL A 37 1.85 -0.98 3.91
N GLY A 38 2.67 -1.95 3.47
CA GLY A 38 2.54 -2.52 2.14
C GLY A 38 1.21 -3.24 1.92
N THR A 39 0.63 -3.84 2.96
CA THR A 39 -0.67 -4.52 2.87
C THR A 39 -1.80 -3.52 2.72
N VAL A 40 -1.79 -2.45 3.53
CA VAL A 40 -2.77 -1.36 3.46
C VAL A 40 -2.79 -0.71 2.08
N LEU A 41 -1.61 -0.36 1.53
CA LEU A 41 -1.51 0.28 0.22
C LEU A 41 -2.02 -0.60 -0.92
N ARG A 42 -1.80 -1.93 -0.83
CA ARG A 42 -2.33 -2.89 -1.80
C ARG A 42 -3.83 -3.12 -1.63
N ALA A 43 -4.34 -3.07 -0.41
CA ALA A 43 -5.78 -3.13 -0.14
C ALA A 43 -6.53 -1.91 -0.72
N LEU A 44 -5.85 -0.76 -0.84
CA LEU A 44 -6.34 0.43 -1.55
C LEU A 44 -6.30 0.30 -3.09
N GLY A 45 -5.79 -0.81 -3.62
CA GLY A 45 -5.64 -1.04 -5.05
C GLY A 45 -4.36 -0.47 -5.66
N GLY A 46 -3.45 0.05 -4.83
CA GLY A 46 -2.15 0.55 -5.29
C GLY A 46 -1.13 -0.56 -5.52
N CYS A 47 -0.13 -0.27 -6.35
CA CYS A 47 1.04 -1.13 -6.59
C CYS A 47 2.33 -0.43 -6.14
N PRO A 48 2.52 -0.18 -4.83
CA PRO A 48 3.73 0.48 -4.34
C PRO A 48 4.96 -0.40 -4.53
N THR A 49 6.10 0.22 -4.82
CA THR A 49 7.41 -0.46 -4.79
C THR A 49 7.89 -0.62 -3.35
N GLU A 50 8.90 -1.46 -3.13
CA GLU A 50 9.53 -1.55 -1.81
C GLU A 50 10.14 -0.21 -1.38
N ALA A 51 10.69 0.57 -2.32
CA ALA A 51 11.22 1.90 -2.04
C ALA A 51 10.13 2.86 -1.54
N ASP A 52 8.94 2.85 -2.17
CA ASP A 52 7.80 3.65 -1.72
C ASP A 52 7.35 3.26 -0.31
N ILE A 53 7.27 1.95 -0.03
CA ILE A 53 6.89 1.43 1.29
C ILE A 53 7.90 1.90 2.35
N GLN A 54 9.20 1.75 2.06
CA GLN A 54 10.26 2.17 2.98
C GLN A 54 10.27 3.69 3.20
N GLU A 55 10.00 4.49 2.18
CA GLU A 55 9.85 5.95 2.31
C GLU A 55 8.72 6.32 3.27
N ILE A 56 7.56 5.64 3.18
CA ILE A 56 6.43 5.86 4.09
C ILE A 56 6.79 5.44 5.51
N ILE A 57 7.42 4.26 5.68
CA ILE A 57 7.83 3.75 7.00
C ILE A 57 8.79 4.73 7.67
N VAL A 58 9.88 5.10 7.01
CA VAL A 58 10.88 6.05 7.54
C VAL A 58 10.25 7.40 7.91
N THR A 59 9.25 7.85 7.13
CA THR A 59 8.58 9.13 7.36
C THR A 59 7.57 9.09 8.51
N CYS A 60 6.90 7.95 8.73
CA CYS A 60 5.73 7.85 9.62
C CYS A 60 5.99 7.07 10.91
N GLU A 61 6.98 6.20 10.94
CA GLU A 61 7.23 5.28 12.05
C GLU A 61 7.52 6.02 13.35
N ASN A 62 7.01 5.47 14.44
CA ASN A 62 7.50 5.72 15.78
C ASN A 62 8.63 4.71 16.08
N PRO A 63 9.91 5.15 16.14
CA PRO A 63 11.04 4.24 16.30
C PRO A 63 11.05 3.47 17.62
N GLU A 64 10.36 3.98 18.64
CA GLU A 64 10.29 3.34 19.95
C GLU A 64 9.35 2.13 19.95
N PHE A 65 8.29 2.18 19.13
CA PHE A 65 7.22 1.17 19.14
C PHE A 65 7.11 0.36 17.85
N GLY A 66 7.80 0.75 16.77
CA GLY A 66 7.70 0.07 15.47
C GLY A 66 6.31 0.19 14.84
N ASN A 67 5.55 1.22 15.20
CA ASN A 67 4.18 1.43 14.74
C ASN A 67 4.02 2.75 14.00
N ILE A 68 2.93 2.86 13.26
CA ILE A 68 2.57 4.03 12.47
C ILE A 68 1.16 4.45 12.89
N ALA A 69 1.01 5.72 13.25
CA ALA A 69 -0.30 6.32 13.55
C ALA A 69 -0.99 6.79 12.28
N LEU A 70 -2.33 6.69 12.23
CA LEU A 70 -3.13 7.18 11.11
C LEU A 70 -2.88 8.68 10.83
N SER A 71 -2.65 9.48 11.87
CA SER A 71 -2.38 10.93 11.75
C SER A 71 -1.11 11.22 10.94
N ARG A 72 -0.11 10.33 10.97
CA ARG A 72 1.12 10.45 10.17
C ARG A 72 0.97 9.81 8.81
N PHE A 73 0.26 8.68 8.71
CA PHE A 73 0.09 7.92 7.48
C PHE A 73 -0.78 8.64 6.44
N LEU A 74 -1.96 9.11 6.85
CA LEU A 74 -2.98 9.68 5.96
C LEU A 74 -2.46 10.81 5.06
N PRO A 75 -1.81 11.88 5.58
CA PRO A 75 -1.36 12.99 4.73
C PRO A 75 -0.29 12.56 3.72
N ILE A 76 0.62 11.66 4.11
CA ILE A 76 1.69 11.16 3.25
C ILE A 76 1.11 10.35 2.09
N VAL A 77 0.27 9.37 2.41
CA VAL A 77 -0.32 8.48 1.39
C VAL A 77 -1.30 9.23 0.49
N SER A 78 -2.07 10.17 1.04
CA SER A 78 -2.96 11.02 0.26
C SER A 78 -2.19 11.84 -0.78
N GLY A 79 -1.05 12.42 -0.38
CA GLY A 79 -0.14 13.12 -1.30
C GLY A 79 0.43 12.22 -2.39
N MET A 80 1.02 11.08 -2.01
CA MET A 80 1.63 10.15 -2.96
C MET A 80 0.64 9.60 -4.00
N ILE A 81 -0.61 9.32 -3.59
CA ILE A 81 -1.63 8.85 -4.53
C ILE A 81 -2.09 9.98 -5.46
N SER A 82 -2.20 11.21 -4.96
CA SER A 82 -2.50 12.39 -5.79
C SER A 82 -1.42 12.63 -6.85
N GLU A 83 -0.18 12.21 -6.58
CA GLU A 83 0.95 12.21 -7.53
C GLU A 83 1.00 10.98 -8.45
N ASN A 84 0.00 10.09 -8.39
CA ASN A 84 -0.07 8.84 -9.17
C ASN A 84 1.10 7.87 -8.93
N ARG A 85 1.72 7.86 -7.74
CA ARG A 85 2.91 7.03 -7.46
C ARG A 85 2.64 5.52 -7.44
N PHE A 86 1.42 5.08 -7.17
CA PHE A 86 1.09 3.65 -7.02
C PHE A 86 0.30 3.07 -8.18
N GLN A 87 0.35 3.71 -9.35
CA GLN A 87 -0.35 3.20 -10.53
C GLN A 87 0.25 1.86 -10.95
N PRO A 88 -0.58 0.87 -11.34
CA PRO A 88 -0.07 -0.34 -11.96
C PRO A 88 0.63 0.00 -13.27
N ALA A 89 1.54 -0.88 -13.70
CA ALA A 89 2.06 -0.83 -15.05
C ALA A 89 0.92 -0.85 -16.07
N SER A 90 1.14 -0.25 -17.24
CA SER A 90 0.13 -0.22 -18.29
C SER A 90 -0.27 -1.63 -18.72
N ALA A 91 -1.49 -1.79 -19.23
CA ALA A 91 -1.96 -3.08 -19.75
C ALA A 91 -1.01 -3.64 -20.84
N GLU A 92 -0.40 -2.78 -21.64
CA GLU A 92 0.58 -3.16 -22.65
C GLU A 92 1.87 -3.72 -22.02
N GLU A 93 2.41 -3.06 -20.99
CA GLU A 93 3.60 -3.53 -20.27
C GLU A 93 3.34 -4.84 -19.53
N LEU A 94 2.19 -4.97 -18.87
CA LEU A 94 1.78 -6.20 -18.21
C LEU A 94 1.64 -7.35 -19.21
N LEU A 95 1.01 -7.11 -20.36
CA LEU A 95 0.89 -8.10 -21.43
C LEU A 95 2.26 -8.49 -22.00
N LYS A 96 3.17 -7.52 -22.15
CA LYS A 96 4.54 -7.77 -22.60
C LYS A 96 5.30 -8.64 -21.57
N ALA A 97 5.20 -8.32 -20.29
CA ALA A 97 5.80 -9.10 -19.21
C ALA A 97 5.25 -10.54 -19.20
N PHE A 98 3.93 -10.69 -19.29
CA PHE A 98 3.26 -12.00 -19.38
C PHE A 98 3.80 -12.85 -20.54
N ARG A 99 3.96 -12.26 -21.74
CA ARG A 99 4.52 -12.95 -22.92
C ARG A 99 5.97 -13.40 -22.74
N THR A 100 6.75 -12.80 -21.84
CA THR A 100 8.11 -13.30 -21.53
C THR A 100 8.09 -14.65 -20.80
N LEU A 101 7.02 -14.90 -20.05
CA LEU A 101 6.80 -16.16 -19.34
C LEU A 101 6.17 -17.20 -20.28
N ASP A 102 5.19 -16.79 -21.09
CA ASP A 102 4.47 -17.64 -22.05
C ASP A 102 5.19 -17.78 -23.40
N LYS A 103 6.33 -18.48 -23.38
CA LYS A 103 7.18 -18.67 -24.57
C LYS A 103 6.51 -19.48 -25.70
N GLU A 104 5.49 -20.26 -25.38
CA GLU A 104 4.74 -21.09 -26.33
C GLU A 104 3.47 -20.40 -26.85
N ASN A 105 3.21 -19.17 -26.42
CA ASN A 105 2.06 -18.36 -26.83
C ASN A 105 0.70 -19.06 -26.57
N LYS A 106 0.60 -19.73 -25.42
CA LYS A 106 -0.60 -20.43 -24.94
C LYS A 106 -1.71 -19.46 -24.50
N ASN A 107 -1.34 -18.21 -24.20
CA ASN A 107 -2.17 -17.18 -23.57
C ASN A 107 -2.63 -17.52 -22.14
N TYR A 108 -1.99 -18.49 -21.48
CA TYR A 108 -2.17 -18.80 -20.07
C TYR A 108 -0.85 -19.33 -19.47
N LEU A 109 -0.68 -19.17 -18.15
CA LEU A 109 0.40 -19.80 -17.38
C LEU A 109 -0.23 -20.83 -16.45
N ASP A 110 0.20 -22.08 -16.54
CA ASP A 110 -0.27 -23.13 -15.65
C ASP A 110 0.40 -23.05 -14.26
N LYS A 111 -0.24 -23.67 -13.28
CA LYS A 111 0.26 -23.70 -11.89
C LYS A 111 1.66 -24.32 -11.82
N ASP A 112 1.90 -25.39 -12.57
CA ASP A 112 3.17 -26.12 -12.53
C ASP A 112 4.33 -25.25 -13.05
N TYR A 113 4.06 -24.38 -14.02
CA TYR A 113 4.99 -23.36 -14.50
C TYR A 113 5.25 -22.31 -13.42
N LEU A 114 4.20 -21.72 -12.84
CA LEU A 114 4.34 -20.65 -11.85
C LEU A 114 5.08 -21.11 -10.58
N THR A 115 4.94 -22.36 -10.17
CA THR A 115 5.68 -22.92 -9.03
C THR A 115 7.19 -23.10 -9.26
N LYS A 116 7.67 -22.95 -10.49
CA LYS A 116 9.09 -23.07 -10.86
C LYS A 116 9.80 -21.72 -11.00
N LEU A 117 9.06 -20.61 -10.90
CA LEU A 117 9.61 -19.25 -10.84
C LEU A 117 10.21 -18.97 -9.46
#